data_AF-A0A7J4EII0-F1
#
_entry.id   AF-A0A7J4EII0-F1
#
_cell.length_a   1.000
_cell.length_b   1.000
_cell.length_c   1.000
_cell.angle_alpha   90.00
_cell.angle_beta   90.00
_cell.angle_gamma   90.00
#
_symmetry.space_group_name_H-M   'P 1'
#
loop_
_entity.id
_entity.type
_entity.pdbx_description
1 polymer ?
#
loop_
_entity_poly.entity_id
_entity_poly.type
_entity_poly.pdbx_seq_one_letter_code
_entity_poly.pdbx_strand_id
1 'polypeptide(L)'
;MQYPLDLFRKEVETTLQSILTSMGYTGETRLETPPSPDMGDLSFTCFSVAKTAKKPPTLVAENIATNVEPGKWIDHADATGGYINFFINTKRLIDYTIKMIRKMNETYGMGEEKHEKVVVEHTSANPNGPLHVGRARNPILGDTLVRLYRHAGYNVESQFYVDDLGKQVAILAWGVNNLDSDSLPKPCREKPDHVLVRFYQQAYKLMEENKDVEEEINEFVRLCEKGDETTLQKVKKAYEPVLKGIKQSLERLNICLDRFIPESTFVRDKSVDRVVEVLKKTGYAEQENGAWYIDLKPFGVTGRNTRFFFTRSDGTTLYATRDIAYHLWKAQHADKLINVLGEDHKLEAKQVETALKLIGAETIPKVVFYAFVTLPDGKMSTRRGRVVYLDDLVDEAVTKAYGEVKKRRGDELTEEKIKRIAEFVGVGAIRYNIIKIQPEKDIVFKWE
;
A
#
# COMPACT_ATOMS: atom_id res chain seq x y z
N MET A 1 26.24 5.90 7.59
CA MET A 1 26.69 7.30 7.87
C MET A 1 25.65 7.92 8.79
N GLN A 2 26.02 8.55 9.90
CA GLN A 2 25.05 8.99 10.91
C GLN A 2 24.54 10.41 10.63
N TYR A 3 23.22 10.61 10.71
CA TYR A 3 22.58 11.91 10.52
C TYR A 3 22.83 12.81 11.75
N PRO A 4 22.83 14.15 11.58
CA PRO A 4 23.06 15.11 12.67
C PRO A 4 22.22 14.86 13.92
N LEU A 5 20.94 14.56 13.75
CA LEU A 5 20.02 14.33 14.87
C LEU A 5 20.33 13.02 15.61
N ASP A 6 20.81 11.99 14.91
CA ASP A 6 21.26 10.74 15.55
C ASP A 6 22.54 10.98 16.36
N LEU A 7 23.47 11.78 15.81
CA LEU A 7 24.70 12.15 16.49
C LEU A 7 24.44 13.01 17.72
N PHE A 8 23.52 13.98 17.62
CA PHE A 8 23.05 14.79 18.73
C PHE A 8 22.39 13.93 19.81
N ARG A 9 21.43 13.07 19.43
CA ARG A 9 20.78 12.14 20.37
C ARG A 9 21.79 11.26 21.09
N LYS A 10 22.75 10.68 20.36
CA LYS A 10 23.80 9.84 20.94
C LYS A 10 24.70 10.61 21.92
N GLU A 11 25.03 11.86 21.62
CA GLU A 11 25.78 12.73 22.53
C GLU A 11 24.97 13.03 23.79
N VAL A 12 23.69 13.39 23.65
CA VAL A 12 22.78 13.62 24.79
C VAL A 12 22.66 12.36 25.66
N GLU A 13 22.45 11.18 25.07
CA GLU A 13 22.35 9.92 25.81
C GLU A 13 23.64 9.61 26.58
N THR A 14 24.80 9.82 25.95
CA THR A 14 26.11 9.56 26.58
C THR A 14 26.38 10.54 27.72
N THR A 15 26.14 11.84 27.49
CA THR A 15 26.30 12.89 28.49
C THR A 15 25.36 12.67 29.68
N LEU A 16 24.08 12.39 29.40
CA LEU A 16 23.09 12.12 30.43
C LEU A 16 23.47 10.87 31.25
N GLN A 17 23.83 9.77 30.59
CA GLN A 17 24.23 8.55 31.28
C GLN A 17 25.46 8.76 32.19
N SER A 18 26.44 9.53 31.72
CA SER A 18 27.63 9.89 32.50
C SER A 18 27.26 10.69 33.76
N ILE A 19 26.42 11.73 33.62
CA ILE A 19 25.97 12.57 34.73
C ILE A 19 25.14 11.77 35.73
N LEU A 20 24.19 10.94 35.26
CA LEU A 20 23.38 10.11 36.14
C LEU A 20 24.25 9.12 36.93
N THR A 21 25.25 8.52 36.27
CA THR A 21 26.18 7.58 36.91
C THR A 21 27.06 8.28 37.96
N SER A 22 27.60 9.47 37.67
CA SER A 22 28.42 10.22 38.62
C SER A 22 27.64 10.71 39.84
N MET A 23 26.34 10.98 39.67
CA MET A 23 25.43 11.35 40.76
C MET A 23 24.80 10.16 41.50
N GLY A 24 25.03 8.93 41.03
CA GLY A 24 24.43 7.71 41.60
C GLY A 24 22.91 7.61 41.39
N TYR A 25 22.38 8.27 40.37
CA TYR A 25 20.96 8.21 40.01
C TYR A 25 20.70 7.02 39.10
N THR A 26 19.58 6.32 39.34
CA THR A 26 19.16 5.16 38.55
C THR A 26 17.68 5.30 38.16
N GLY A 27 17.34 4.93 36.92
CA GLY A 27 16.01 5.06 36.35
C GLY A 27 15.99 4.85 34.84
N GLU A 28 14.81 4.95 34.23
CA GLU A 28 14.65 4.92 32.77
C GLU A 28 15.19 6.21 32.14
N THR A 29 16.08 6.08 31.15
CA THR A 29 16.78 7.18 30.49
C THR A 29 16.20 7.50 29.11
N ARG A 30 14.87 7.44 29.00
CA ARG A 30 14.19 7.69 27.73
C ARG A 30 14.18 9.18 27.40
N LEU A 31 14.62 9.51 26.19
CA LEU A 31 14.54 10.86 25.64
C LEU A 31 13.27 11.02 24.80
N GLU A 32 12.63 12.17 24.94
CA GLU A 32 11.41 12.56 24.24
C GLU A 32 11.70 13.76 23.32
N THR A 33 10.82 13.99 22.33
CA THR A 33 10.88 15.20 21.49
C THR A 33 9.84 16.20 22.03
N PRO A 34 10.26 17.41 22.44
CA PRO A 34 9.36 18.44 22.95
C PRO A 34 8.27 18.84 21.94
N PRO A 35 7.13 19.37 22.40
CA PRO A 35 6.03 19.76 21.53
C PRO A 35 6.30 21.03 20.72
N SER A 36 7.28 21.85 21.12
CA SER A 36 7.70 23.07 20.44
C SER A 36 9.23 23.14 20.37
N PRO A 37 9.82 23.64 19.26
CA PRO A 37 11.27 23.87 19.16
C PRO A 37 11.84 24.78 20.25
N ASP A 38 11.04 25.73 20.77
CA ASP A 38 11.47 26.63 21.85
C ASP A 38 11.69 25.90 23.19
N MET A 39 11.18 24.66 23.31
CA MET A 39 11.32 23.82 24.49
C MET A 39 12.48 22.81 24.35
N GLY A 40 13.38 23.01 23.39
CA GLY A 40 14.52 22.13 23.12
C GLY A 40 14.25 21.12 22.01
N ASP A 41 15.32 20.47 21.58
CA ASP A 41 15.31 19.47 20.51
C ASP A 41 15.11 18.04 21.05
N LEU A 42 15.58 17.79 22.28
CA LEU A 42 15.37 16.56 23.05
C LEU A 42 15.08 16.90 24.50
N SER A 43 14.25 16.10 25.16
CA SER A 43 13.95 16.27 26.58
C SER A 43 14.08 14.98 27.37
N PHE A 44 14.50 15.10 28.62
CA PHE A 44 14.59 14.03 29.59
C PHE A 44 13.71 14.31 30.81
N THR A 45 12.88 13.33 31.18
CA THR A 45 12.03 13.41 32.37
C THR A 45 12.80 12.99 33.63
N CYS A 46 12.94 13.90 34.60
CA CYS A 46 13.63 13.59 35.85
C CYS A 46 12.76 12.83 36.87
N PHE A 47 11.48 12.61 36.57
CA PHE A 47 10.57 11.87 37.45
C PHE A 47 11.01 10.42 37.66
N SER A 48 11.61 9.80 36.63
CA SER A 48 12.09 8.41 36.70
C SER A 48 13.27 8.25 37.68
N VAL A 49 14.12 9.28 37.79
CA VAL A 49 15.34 9.28 38.62
C VAL A 49 15.17 10.00 39.96
N ALA A 50 14.08 10.77 40.16
CA ALA A 50 13.83 11.52 41.39
C ALA A 50 13.76 10.62 42.64
N LYS A 51 13.23 9.40 42.49
CA LYS A 51 13.13 8.42 43.59
C LYS A 51 14.50 8.01 44.12
N THR A 52 15.47 7.82 43.24
CA THR A 52 16.83 7.40 43.61
C THR A 52 17.68 8.59 44.05
N ALA A 53 17.43 9.76 43.46
CA ALA A 53 18.02 11.04 43.89
C ALA A 53 17.51 11.53 45.26
N LYS A 54 16.38 11.01 45.76
CA LYS A 54 15.69 11.44 47.00
C LYS A 54 15.45 12.95 47.05
N LYS A 55 15.20 13.56 45.89
CA LYS A 55 14.98 15.00 45.71
C LYS A 55 13.77 15.23 44.80
N PRO A 56 13.06 16.37 44.92
CA PRO A 56 12.02 16.77 43.96
C PRO A 56 12.55 16.78 42.52
N PRO A 57 11.76 16.34 41.52
CA PRO A 57 12.17 16.29 40.11
C PRO A 57 12.71 17.63 39.56
N THR A 58 12.17 18.76 40.03
CA THR A 58 12.64 20.11 39.65
C THR A 58 14.10 20.34 40.06
N LEU A 59 14.45 20.05 41.31
CA LEU A 59 15.84 20.17 41.79
C LEU A 59 16.78 19.15 41.14
N VAL A 60 16.27 17.98 40.78
CA VAL A 60 17.04 16.97 40.04
C VAL A 60 17.36 17.48 38.64
N ALA A 61 16.37 18.04 37.94
CA ALA A 61 16.54 18.62 36.62
C ALA A 61 17.54 19.79 36.62
N GLU A 62 17.39 20.74 37.56
CA GLU A 62 18.32 21.87 37.72
C GLU A 62 19.75 21.41 37.96
N ASN A 63 19.93 20.42 38.84
CA ASN A 63 21.25 19.89 39.17
C ASN A 63 21.90 19.19 37.97
N ILE A 64 21.15 18.34 37.26
CA ILE A 64 21.69 17.68 36.07
C ILE A 64 21.99 18.72 34.98
N ALA A 65 21.10 19.67 34.70
CA ALA A 65 21.29 20.71 33.69
C ALA A 65 22.55 21.54 33.95
N THR A 66 22.84 21.89 35.21
CA THR A 66 24.07 22.61 35.60
C THR A 66 25.35 21.82 35.32
N ASN A 67 25.25 20.49 35.25
CA ASN A 67 26.39 19.60 34.94
C ASN A 67 26.44 19.23 33.44
N VAL A 68 25.52 19.74 32.61
CA VAL A 68 25.61 19.57 31.16
C VAL A 68 26.52 20.65 30.60
N GLU A 69 27.70 20.25 30.15
CA GLU A 69 28.61 21.14 29.44
C GLU A 69 28.27 21.19 27.94
N PRO A 70 28.46 22.34 27.28
CA PRO A 70 28.40 22.45 25.82
C PRO A 70 29.35 21.44 25.17
N GLY A 71 28.81 20.66 24.25
CA GLY A 71 29.53 19.61 23.56
C GLY A 71 29.76 19.93 22.09
N LYS A 72 29.94 18.88 21.30
CA LYS A 72 30.09 19.02 19.84
C LYS A 72 28.73 19.24 19.20
N TRP A 73 27.71 18.53 19.67
CA TRP A 73 26.34 18.60 19.19
C TRP A 73 25.40 19.26 20.18
N ILE A 74 25.71 19.24 21.48
CA ILE A 74 24.94 19.96 22.50
C ILE A 74 25.42 21.41 22.56
N ASP A 75 24.50 22.36 22.44
CA ASP A 75 24.78 23.78 22.71
C ASP A 75 24.69 24.07 24.21
N HIS A 76 23.53 23.78 24.79
CA HIS A 76 23.24 23.91 26.21
C HIS A 76 22.05 23.01 26.60
N ALA A 77 21.73 22.97 27.89
CA ALA A 77 20.52 22.33 28.39
C ALA A 77 19.86 23.16 29.49
N ASP A 78 18.53 23.25 29.45
CA ASP A 78 17.72 24.00 30.42
C ASP A 78 16.84 23.07 31.25
N ALA A 79 16.67 23.41 32.52
CA ALA A 79 15.71 22.72 33.40
C ALA A 79 14.35 23.43 33.37
N THR A 80 13.25 22.70 33.19
CA THR A 80 11.88 23.24 33.25
C THR A 80 10.93 22.22 33.85
N GLY A 81 10.31 22.52 35.00
CA GLY A 81 9.19 21.72 35.54
C GLY A 81 9.50 20.24 35.83
N GLY A 82 10.77 19.88 36.06
CA GLY A 82 11.22 18.49 36.24
C GLY A 82 11.70 17.79 34.96
N TYR A 83 11.84 18.55 33.87
CA TYR A 83 12.43 18.12 32.62
C TYR A 83 13.77 18.81 32.38
N ILE A 84 14.63 18.15 31.62
CA ILE A 84 15.86 18.74 31.09
C ILE A 84 15.73 18.76 29.58
N ASN A 85 15.79 19.96 29.01
CA ASN A 85 15.63 20.20 27.59
C ASN A 85 17.00 20.50 27.00
N PHE A 86 17.44 19.68 26.06
CA PHE A 86 18.72 19.81 25.37
C PHE A 86 18.53 20.55 24.05
N PHE A 87 19.38 21.53 23.81
CA PHE A 87 19.38 22.33 22.58
C PHE A 87 20.58 21.95 21.71
N ILE A 88 20.33 21.75 20.42
CA ILE A 88 21.37 21.39 19.46
C ILE A 88 22.24 22.60 19.10
N ASN A 89 23.54 22.37 18.95
CA ASN A 89 24.45 23.35 18.39
C ASN A 89 24.07 23.67 16.94
N THR A 90 23.33 24.76 16.77
CA THR A 90 22.74 25.15 15.48
C THR A 90 23.82 25.41 14.43
N LYS A 91 24.95 26.02 14.82
CA LYS A 91 26.07 26.27 13.91
C LYS A 91 26.65 24.96 13.38
N ARG A 92 26.81 23.95 14.26
CA ARG A 92 27.28 22.61 13.89
C ARG A 92 26.26 21.88 13.01
N LEU A 93 24.98 21.94 13.37
CA LEU A 93 23.88 21.35 12.62
C LEU A 93 23.88 21.88 11.18
N ILE A 94 23.92 23.20 10.99
CA ILE A 94 23.91 23.82 9.66
C ILE A 94 25.14 23.39 8.84
N ASP A 95 26.35 23.55 9.39
CA ASP A 95 27.60 23.23 8.68
C ASP A 95 27.64 21.76 8.24
N TYR A 96 27.31 20.84 9.15
CA TYR A 96 27.35 19.42 8.88
C TYR A 96 26.24 18.99 7.92
N THR A 97 25.01 19.48 8.11
CA THR A 97 23.86 19.13 7.27
C THR A 97 24.07 19.58 5.84
N ILE A 98 24.50 20.82 5.60
CA ILE A 98 24.75 21.32 4.25
C ILE A 98 25.87 20.53 3.57
N LYS A 99 26.97 20.25 4.28
CA LYS A 99 28.07 19.42 3.75
C LYS A 99 27.59 18.00 3.40
N MET A 100 26.74 17.42 4.25
CA MET A 100 26.19 16.08 4.05
C MET A 100 25.23 16.03 2.87
N ILE A 101 24.29 16.97 2.76
CA ILE A 101 23.38 17.11 1.61
C ILE A 101 24.18 17.25 0.32
N ARG A 102 25.20 18.13 0.29
CA ARG A 102 26.05 18.31 -0.90
C ARG A 102 26.84 17.07 -1.27
N LYS A 103 27.29 16.28 -0.27
CA LYS A 103 28.03 15.04 -0.48
C LYS A 103 27.14 13.90 -0.95
N MET A 104 25.95 13.76 -0.38
CA MET A 104 25.02 12.65 -0.67
C MET A 104 24.13 12.94 -1.89
N ASN A 105 23.88 14.21 -2.20
CA ASN A 105 23.02 14.68 -3.28
C ASN A 105 21.66 13.96 -3.24
N GLU A 106 21.31 13.21 -4.29
CA GLU A 106 20.03 12.48 -4.42
C GLU A 106 19.84 11.35 -3.39
N THR A 107 20.93 10.91 -2.74
CA THR A 107 20.88 9.86 -1.71
C THR A 107 20.72 10.40 -0.29
N TYR A 108 20.64 11.72 -0.11
CA TYR A 108 20.37 12.30 1.21
C TYR A 108 19.02 11.80 1.75
N GLY A 109 18.99 11.37 3.01
CA GLY A 109 17.81 10.77 3.64
C GLY A 109 17.70 9.27 3.42
N MET A 110 18.52 8.68 2.54
CA MET A 110 18.52 7.25 2.29
C MET A 110 19.04 6.48 3.50
N GLY A 111 18.35 5.40 3.85
CA GLY A 111 18.77 4.46 4.88
C GLY A 111 19.95 3.60 4.43
N GLU A 112 20.60 2.96 5.39
CA GLU A 112 21.62 1.96 5.10
C GLU A 112 20.98 0.73 4.45
N GLU A 113 21.72 0.07 3.55
CA GLU A 113 21.25 -1.12 2.85
C GLU A 113 20.89 -2.22 3.85
N LYS A 114 19.73 -2.86 3.64
CA LYS A 114 19.21 -3.94 4.45
C LYS A 114 19.15 -5.22 3.63
N HIS A 115 19.49 -6.34 4.26
CA HIS A 115 19.41 -7.65 3.65
C HIS A 115 17.99 -8.24 3.60
N GLU A 116 17.02 -7.58 4.25
CA GLU A 116 15.62 -8.00 4.26
C GLU A 116 14.93 -7.61 2.94
N LYS A 117 14.22 -8.58 2.35
CA LYS A 117 13.36 -8.39 1.19
C LYS A 117 11.92 -8.08 1.63
N VAL A 118 11.34 -7.04 1.02
CA VAL A 118 9.97 -6.60 1.26
C VAL A 118 9.16 -6.79 -0.01
N VAL A 119 8.02 -7.45 0.10
CA VAL A 119 7.01 -7.50 -0.96
C VAL A 119 5.91 -6.50 -0.63
N VAL A 120 5.61 -5.60 -1.57
CA VAL A 120 4.48 -4.67 -1.46
C VAL A 120 3.48 -5.00 -2.57
N GLU A 121 2.35 -5.58 -2.17
CA GLU A 121 1.24 -5.85 -3.07
C GLU A 121 0.30 -4.65 -3.13
N HIS A 122 0.04 -4.14 -4.33
CA HIS A 122 -0.91 -3.04 -4.52
C HIS A 122 -1.53 -3.04 -5.92
N THR A 123 -2.54 -2.19 -6.07
CA THR A 123 -3.40 -2.02 -7.24
C THR A 123 -4.34 -3.19 -7.48
N SER A 124 -3.78 -4.40 -7.69
CA SER A 124 -4.44 -5.71 -7.91
C SER A 124 -5.87 -5.60 -8.45
N ALA A 125 -6.07 -4.79 -9.48
CA ALA A 125 -7.38 -4.50 -10.02
C ALA A 125 -7.78 -5.60 -11.01
N ASN A 126 -9.07 -5.96 -11.04
CA ASN A 126 -9.58 -6.93 -11.99
C ASN A 126 -9.26 -6.46 -13.42
N PRO A 127 -8.67 -7.30 -14.27
CA PRO A 127 -8.24 -6.91 -15.60
C PRO A 127 -9.40 -6.97 -16.61
N ASN A 128 -10.52 -6.30 -16.29
CA ASN A 128 -11.73 -6.26 -17.12
C ASN A 128 -11.99 -4.91 -17.81
N GLY A 129 -11.22 -3.88 -17.47
CA GLY A 129 -11.28 -2.57 -18.12
C GLY A 129 -10.28 -1.58 -17.52
N PRO A 130 -10.34 -0.29 -17.93
CA PRO A 130 -9.44 0.74 -17.43
C PRO A 130 -9.66 1.01 -15.94
N LEU A 131 -8.61 1.49 -15.28
CA LEU A 131 -8.73 2.00 -13.92
C LEU A 131 -9.65 3.23 -13.91
N HIS A 132 -10.49 3.34 -12.89
CA HIS A 132 -11.29 4.52 -12.61
C HIS A 132 -10.76 5.24 -11.37
N VAL A 133 -11.13 6.51 -11.17
CA VAL A 133 -10.59 7.34 -10.07
C VAL A 133 -10.91 6.77 -8.68
N GLY A 134 -12.03 6.04 -8.54
CA GLY A 134 -12.36 5.24 -7.36
C GLY A 134 -11.26 4.26 -6.91
N ARG A 135 -10.44 3.79 -7.85
CA ARG A 135 -9.30 2.89 -7.61
C ARG A 135 -7.94 3.60 -7.66
N ALA A 136 -7.88 4.92 -7.85
CA ALA A 136 -6.62 5.66 -7.99
C ALA A 136 -5.78 5.68 -6.71
N ARG A 137 -6.42 5.54 -5.55
CA ARG A 137 -5.76 5.64 -4.25
C ARG A 137 -4.79 4.49 -3.99
N ASN A 138 -5.21 3.27 -4.31
CA ASN A 138 -4.41 2.07 -4.11
C ASN A 138 -3.03 2.13 -4.80
N PRO A 139 -2.93 2.32 -6.13
CA PRO A 139 -1.64 2.35 -6.81
C PRO A 139 -0.72 3.45 -6.28
N ILE A 140 -1.27 4.62 -5.95
CA ILE A 140 -0.47 5.77 -5.47
C ILE A 140 0.05 5.52 -4.05
N LEU A 141 -0.78 4.98 -3.15
CA LEU A 141 -0.34 4.61 -1.79
C LEU A 141 0.68 3.47 -1.83
N GLY A 142 0.42 2.43 -2.61
CA GLY A 142 1.34 1.30 -2.79
C GLY A 142 2.70 1.72 -3.33
N ASP A 143 2.73 2.49 -4.42
CA ASP A 143 3.97 3.01 -4.99
C ASP A 143 4.70 3.95 -4.02
N THR A 144 3.97 4.72 -3.21
CA THR A 144 4.58 5.56 -2.17
C THR A 144 5.27 4.71 -1.11
N LEU A 145 4.65 3.64 -0.64
CA LEU A 145 5.26 2.69 0.29
C LEU A 145 6.49 2.02 -0.35
N VAL A 146 6.39 1.58 -1.60
CA VAL A 146 7.53 1.02 -2.35
C VAL A 146 8.71 1.98 -2.36
N ARG A 147 8.49 3.26 -2.71
CA ARG A 147 9.52 4.30 -2.73
C ARG A 147 10.11 4.55 -1.34
N LEU A 148 9.29 4.59 -0.30
CA LEU A 148 9.75 4.79 1.08
C LEU A 148 10.58 3.61 1.58
N TYR A 149 10.17 2.36 1.33
CA TYR A 149 10.95 1.18 1.71
C TYR A 149 12.27 1.10 0.94
N ARG A 150 12.28 1.39 -0.37
CA ARG A 150 13.51 1.48 -1.17
C ARG A 150 14.44 2.57 -0.62
N HIS A 151 13.90 3.76 -0.32
CA HIS A 151 14.68 4.84 0.26
C HIS A 151 15.17 4.52 1.67
N ALA A 152 14.46 3.69 2.44
CA ALA A 152 14.91 3.18 3.74
C ALA A 152 15.95 2.05 3.65
N GLY A 153 16.40 1.69 2.43
CA GLY A 153 17.47 0.73 2.17
C GLY A 153 17.03 -0.72 1.99
N TYR A 154 15.73 -1.02 1.92
CA TYR A 154 15.25 -2.39 1.71
C TYR A 154 15.29 -2.81 0.24
N ASN A 155 15.45 -4.12 -0.01
CA ASN A 155 15.17 -4.71 -1.31
C ASN A 155 13.65 -4.88 -1.47
N VAL A 156 13.02 -4.16 -2.40
CA VAL A 156 11.55 -4.12 -2.52
C VAL A 156 11.07 -4.64 -3.87
N GLU A 157 10.20 -5.64 -3.84
CA GLU A 157 9.45 -6.14 -4.99
C GLU A 157 7.98 -5.71 -4.90
N SER A 158 7.57 -4.84 -5.82
CA SER A 158 6.18 -4.42 -5.99
C SER A 158 5.43 -5.44 -6.85
N GLN A 159 4.30 -5.93 -6.33
CA GLN A 159 3.55 -7.01 -6.94
C GLN A 159 2.12 -6.58 -7.24
N PHE A 160 1.61 -7.02 -8.40
CA PHE A 160 0.21 -6.95 -8.79
C PHE A 160 -0.34 -8.36 -8.86
N TYR A 161 -1.33 -8.68 -8.03
CA TYR A 161 -2.00 -9.96 -8.05
C TYR A 161 -3.15 -9.91 -9.06
N VAL A 162 -3.04 -10.69 -10.14
CA VAL A 162 -3.94 -10.63 -11.29
C VAL A 162 -5.06 -11.64 -11.10
N ASP A 163 -6.28 -11.14 -10.88
CA ASP A 163 -7.52 -11.93 -10.88
C ASP A 163 -7.82 -12.45 -12.30
N ASP A 164 -7.27 -13.62 -12.62
CA ASP A 164 -7.47 -14.32 -13.89
C ASP A 164 -8.39 -15.55 -13.78
N LEU A 165 -9.04 -15.74 -12.63
CA LEU A 165 -9.98 -16.84 -12.37
C LEU A 165 -11.41 -16.35 -12.08
N GLY A 166 -11.58 -15.07 -11.76
CA GLY A 166 -12.84 -14.53 -11.32
C GLY A 166 -13.91 -14.37 -12.40
N LYS A 167 -15.16 -14.21 -11.97
CA LYS A 167 -16.31 -14.04 -12.87
C LYS A 167 -16.14 -12.84 -13.83
N GLN A 168 -15.49 -11.76 -13.40
CA GLN A 168 -15.34 -10.56 -14.23
C GLN A 168 -14.45 -10.81 -15.45
N VAL A 169 -13.35 -11.53 -15.28
CA VAL A 169 -12.46 -11.85 -16.39
C VAL A 169 -13.08 -12.92 -17.30
N ALA A 170 -13.87 -13.84 -16.75
CA ALA A 170 -14.64 -14.79 -17.52
C ALA A 170 -15.69 -14.10 -18.42
N ILE A 171 -16.41 -13.09 -17.90
CA ILE A 171 -17.34 -12.27 -18.70
C ILE A 171 -16.60 -11.56 -19.84
N LEU A 172 -15.42 -10.98 -19.56
CA LEU A 172 -14.59 -10.36 -20.60
C LEU A 172 -14.19 -11.38 -21.67
N ALA A 173 -13.68 -12.54 -21.25
CA ALA A 173 -13.25 -13.59 -22.15
C ALA A 173 -14.41 -14.10 -23.02
N TRP A 174 -15.58 -14.32 -22.43
CA TRP A 174 -16.78 -14.68 -23.18
C TRP A 174 -17.14 -13.59 -24.19
N GLY A 175 -17.14 -12.32 -23.78
CA GLY A 175 -17.43 -11.20 -24.67
C GLY A 175 -16.49 -11.14 -25.86
N VAL A 176 -15.17 -11.25 -25.63
CA VAL A 176 -14.15 -11.22 -26.69
C VAL A 176 -14.29 -12.38 -27.68
N ASN A 177 -14.74 -13.55 -27.21
CA ASN A 177 -14.86 -14.74 -28.07
C ASN A 177 -16.19 -14.81 -28.85
N ASN A 178 -17.25 -14.13 -28.38
CA ASN A 178 -18.60 -14.30 -28.92
C ASN A 178 -19.21 -13.03 -29.53
N LEU A 179 -18.65 -11.85 -29.25
CA LEU A 179 -19.15 -10.58 -29.77
C LEU A 179 -18.30 -10.07 -30.91
N ASP A 180 -18.95 -9.51 -31.92
CA ASP A 180 -18.29 -8.80 -33.01
C ASP A 180 -17.91 -7.38 -32.56
N SER A 181 -16.67 -6.97 -32.78
CA SER A 181 -16.17 -5.64 -32.43
C SER A 181 -16.95 -4.51 -33.08
N ASP A 182 -17.45 -4.73 -34.29
CA ASP A 182 -18.16 -3.72 -35.09
C ASP A 182 -19.60 -3.49 -34.58
N SER A 183 -20.13 -4.45 -33.82
CA SER A 183 -21.43 -4.34 -33.16
C SER A 183 -21.41 -3.50 -31.87
N LEU A 184 -20.21 -3.19 -31.36
CA LEU A 184 -20.02 -2.49 -30.10
C LEU A 184 -19.94 -0.96 -30.28
N PRO A 185 -20.34 -0.16 -29.27
CA PRO A 185 -20.12 1.29 -29.28
C PRO A 185 -18.65 1.63 -29.56
N LYS A 186 -18.32 2.76 -30.20
CA LYS A 186 -16.90 3.11 -30.43
C LYS A 186 -16.13 3.26 -29.12
N PRO A 187 -14.84 2.89 -29.06
CA PRO A 187 -14.04 3.07 -27.85
C PRO A 187 -13.86 4.56 -27.56
N CYS A 188 -13.82 4.92 -26.27
CA CYS A 188 -13.53 6.30 -25.87
C CYS A 188 -12.08 6.70 -26.21
N ARG A 189 -11.17 5.72 -26.29
CA ARG A 189 -9.75 5.89 -26.58
C ARG A 189 -9.21 4.67 -27.33
N GLU A 190 -8.28 4.90 -28.25
CA GLU A 190 -7.52 3.83 -28.92
C GLU A 190 -6.42 3.26 -28.00
N LYS A 191 -6.85 2.76 -26.84
CA LYS A 191 -5.99 2.16 -25.81
C LYS A 191 -6.55 0.78 -25.44
N PRO A 192 -5.73 -0.26 -25.30
CA PRO A 192 -6.21 -1.64 -25.19
C PRO A 192 -7.32 -1.88 -24.15
N ASP A 193 -7.16 -1.40 -22.92
CA ASP A 193 -8.18 -1.53 -21.87
C ASP A 193 -9.49 -0.79 -22.21
N HIS A 194 -9.42 0.39 -22.84
CA HIS A 194 -10.59 1.16 -23.30
C HIS A 194 -11.29 0.51 -24.50
N VAL A 195 -10.55 -0.19 -25.35
CA VAL A 195 -11.11 -0.97 -26.45
C VAL A 195 -11.86 -2.19 -25.90
N LEU A 196 -11.24 -2.91 -24.97
CA LEU A 196 -11.71 -4.22 -24.49
C LEU A 196 -12.85 -4.12 -23.46
N VAL A 197 -12.93 -3.03 -22.67
CA VAL A 197 -14.01 -2.86 -21.67
C VAL A 197 -15.42 -2.89 -22.28
N ARG A 198 -15.54 -2.54 -23.57
CA ARG A 198 -16.82 -2.57 -24.29
C ARG A 198 -17.36 -4.00 -24.46
N PHE A 199 -16.47 -4.96 -24.69
CA PHE A 199 -16.84 -6.38 -24.75
C PHE A 199 -17.33 -6.84 -23.39
N TYR A 200 -16.63 -6.46 -22.32
CA TYR A 200 -17.04 -6.76 -20.95
C TYR A 200 -18.42 -6.18 -20.62
N GLN A 201 -18.67 -4.91 -20.93
CA GLN A 201 -19.93 -4.23 -20.64
C GLN A 201 -21.10 -4.86 -21.41
N GLN A 202 -20.92 -5.16 -22.69
CA GLN A 202 -21.95 -5.79 -23.50
C GLN A 202 -22.21 -7.25 -23.07
N ALA A 203 -21.16 -8.03 -22.80
CA ALA A 203 -21.29 -9.38 -22.28
C ALA A 203 -21.98 -9.40 -20.91
N TYR A 204 -21.66 -8.44 -20.04
CA TYR A 204 -22.32 -8.31 -18.74
C TYR A 204 -23.82 -8.03 -18.89
N LYS A 205 -24.20 -7.14 -19.81
CA LYS A 205 -25.62 -6.86 -20.10
C LYS A 205 -26.34 -8.11 -20.62
N LEU A 206 -25.75 -8.81 -21.59
CA LEU A 206 -26.33 -10.04 -22.14
C LEU A 206 -26.48 -11.13 -21.08
N MET A 207 -25.53 -11.25 -20.16
CA MET A 207 -25.61 -12.18 -19.02
C MET A 207 -26.78 -11.85 -18.08
N GLU A 208 -27.09 -10.57 -17.85
CA GLU A 208 -28.25 -10.17 -17.02
C GLU A 208 -29.59 -10.42 -17.73
N GLU A 209 -29.61 -10.40 -19.06
CA GLU A 209 -30.82 -10.50 -19.88
C GLU A 209 -31.10 -11.92 -20.41
N ASN A 210 -30.06 -12.78 -20.55
CA ASN A 210 -30.15 -14.11 -21.15
C ASN A 210 -29.52 -15.18 -20.24
N LYS A 211 -30.34 -16.15 -19.83
CA LYS A 211 -29.92 -17.28 -18.98
C LYS A 211 -28.88 -18.19 -19.64
N ASP A 212 -28.97 -18.41 -20.95
CA ASP A 212 -28.02 -19.28 -21.66
C ASP A 212 -26.61 -18.68 -21.61
N VAL A 213 -26.51 -17.36 -21.78
CA VAL A 213 -25.25 -16.61 -21.65
C VAL A 213 -24.71 -16.67 -20.22
N GLU A 214 -25.59 -16.56 -19.22
CA GLU A 214 -25.20 -16.73 -17.82
C GLU A 214 -24.64 -18.13 -17.54
N GLU A 215 -25.27 -19.18 -18.06
CA GLU A 215 -24.83 -20.57 -17.91
C GLU A 215 -23.46 -20.79 -18.58
N GLU A 216 -23.26 -20.28 -19.80
CA GLU A 216 -21.98 -20.35 -20.50
C GLU A 216 -20.85 -19.66 -19.73
N ILE A 217 -21.10 -18.46 -19.19
CA ILE A 217 -20.11 -17.71 -18.39
C ILE A 217 -19.80 -18.44 -17.08
N ASN A 218 -20.82 -18.98 -16.41
CA ASN A 218 -20.62 -19.74 -15.17
C ASN A 218 -19.82 -21.03 -15.44
N GLU A 219 -20.00 -21.68 -16.58
CA GLU A 219 -19.18 -22.83 -16.99
C GLU A 219 -17.73 -22.42 -17.27
N PHE A 220 -17.50 -21.28 -17.92
CA PHE A 220 -16.17 -20.71 -18.09
C PHE A 220 -15.46 -20.52 -16.74
N VAL A 221 -16.14 -19.97 -15.73
CA VAL A 221 -15.58 -19.82 -14.37
C VAL A 221 -15.23 -21.17 -13.77
N ARG A 222 -16.12 -22.17 -13.86
CA ARG A 222 -15.87 -23.51 -13.33
C ARG A 222 -14.66 -24.19 -13.98
N LEU A 223 -14.50 -24.05 -15.29
CA LEU A 223 -13.36 -24.59 -16.03
C LEU A 223 -12.04 -23.91 -15.61
N CYS A 224 -12.05 -22.59 -15.43
CA CYS A 224 -10.91 -21.86 -14.89
C CYS A 224 -10.52 -22.34 -13.48
N GLU A 225 -11.50 -22.47 -12.58
CA GLU A 225 -11.26 -22.92 -11.21
C GLU A 225 -10.75 -24.37 -11.13
N LYS A 226 -11.12 -25.21 -12.10
CA LYS A 226 -10.56 -26.58 -12.26
C LYS A 226 -9.17 -26.60 -12.90
N GLY A 227 -8.68 -25.47 -13.37
CA GLY A 227 -7.37 -25.37 -14.03
C GLY A 227 -7.37 -25.88 -15.47
N ASP A 228 -8.50 -25.81 -16.20
CA ASP A 228 -8.54 -26.19 -17.61
C ASP A 228 -7.64 -25.28 -18.45
N GLU A 229 -6.55 -25.83 -18.98
CA GLU A 229 -5.52 -25.05 -19.67
C GLU A 229 -6.08 -24.34 -20.90
N THR A 230 -7.01 -24.97 -21.64
CA THR A 230 -7.55 -24.34 -22.87
C THR A 230 -8.36 -23.09 -22.55
N THR A 231 -9.16 -23.13 -21.49
CA THR A 231 -9.99 -22.03 -21.01
C THR A 231 -9.11 -20.94 -20.39
N LEU A 232 -8.13 -21.31 -19.57
CA LEU A 232 -7.16 -20.36 -19.00
C LEU A 232 -6.39 -19.61 -20.08
N GLN A 233 -6.00 -20.26 -21.18
CA GLN A 233 -5.35 -19.58 -22.30
C GLN A 233 -6.28 -18.61 -23.03
N LYS A 234 -7.58 -18.94 -23.18
CA LYS A 234 -8.58 -18.01 -23.74
C LYS A 234 -8.76 -16.78 -22.84
N VAL A 235 -8.89 -17.00 -21.53
CA VAL A 235 -9.02 -15.93 -20.54
C VAL A 235 -7.78 -15.03 -20.54
N LYS A 236 -6.59 -15.63 -20.58
CA LYS A 236 -5.31 -14.92 -20.67
C LYS A 236 -5.22 -14.01 -21.88
N LYS A 237 -5.57 -14.51 -23.07
CA LYS A 237 -5.60 -13.70 -24.29
C LYS A 237 -6.57 -12.52 -24.21
N ALA A 238 -7.67 -12.65 -23.46
CA ALA A 238 -8.64 -11.59 -23.29
C ALA A 238 -8.16 -10.49 -22.33
N TYR A 239 -7.55 -10.86 -21.19
CA TYR A 239 -7.18 -9.89 -20.16
C TYR A 239 -5.79 -9.26 -20.35
N GLU A 240 -4.85 -9.93 -21.01
CA GLU A 240 -3.49 -9.41 -21.20
C GLU A 240 -3.45 -8.02 -21.87
N PRO A 241 -4.22 -7.75 -22.94
CA PRO A 241 -4.32 -6.40 -23.51
C PRO A 241 -4.85 -5.38 -22.50
N VAL A 242 -5.85 -5.75 -21.70
CA VAL A 242 -6.37 -4.87 -20.64
C VAL A 242 -5.29 -4.55 -19.61
N LEU A 243 -4.55 -5.57 -19.16
CA LEU A 243 -3.44 -5.39 -18.23
C LEU A 243 -2.35 -4.48 -18.81
N LYS A 244 -2.06 -4.58 -20.11
CA LYS A 244 -1.15 -3.66 -20.81
C LYS A 244 -1.67 -2.22 -20.76
N GLY A 245 -2.96 -2.00 -20.98
CA GLY A 245 -3.58 -0.68 -20.85
C GLY A 245 -3.50 -0.12 -19.43
N ILE A 246 -3.77 -0.95 -18.41
CA ILE A 246 -3.61 -0.58 -17.01
C ILE A 246 -2.16 -0.16 -16.71
N LYS A 247 -1.17 -0.92 -17.18
CA LYS A 247 0.26 -0.57 -17.01
C LYS A 247 0.58 0.79 -17.61
N GLN A 248 0.09 1.10 -18.81
CA GLN A 248 0.27 2.41 -19.44
C GLN A 248 -0.29 3.56 -18.57
N SER A 249 -1.45 3.38 -17.94
CA SER A 249 -2.00 4.39 -17.02
C SER A 249 -1.16 4.56 -15.76
N LEU A 250 -0.65 3.46 -15.20
CA LEU A 250 0.21 3.50 -14.02
C LEU A 250 1.55 4.17 -14.32
N GLU A 251 2.16 3.88 -15.47
CA GLU A 251 3.40 4.51 -15.93
C GLU A 251 3.25 6.03 -16.08
N ARG A 252 2.11 6.51 -16.61
CA ARG A 252 1.80 7.96 -16.65
C ARG A 252 1.73 8.59 -15.28
N LEU A 253 1.27 7.85 -14.26
CA LEU A 253 1.30 8.28 -12.86
C LEU A 253 2.66 8.10 -12.19
N ASN A 254 3.70 7.74 -12.95
CA ASN A 254 5.04 7.42 -12.45
C ASN A 254 4.98 6.27 -11.44
N ILE A 255 4.28 5.19 -11.79
CA ILE A 255 4.15 3.97 -11.00
C ILE A 255 4.60 2.79 -11.86
N CYS A 256 5.59 2.06 -11.37
CA CYS A 256 6.14 0.88 -12.03
C CYS A 256 6.04 -0.32 -11.09
N LEU A 257 5.44 -1.39 -11.57
CA LEU A 257 5.29 -2.66 -10.85
C LEU A 257 6.34 -3.65 -11.34
N ASP A 258 6.97 -4.36 -10.41
CA ASP A 258 8.05 -5.29 -10.74
C ASP A 258 7.52 -6.64 -11.24
N ARG A 259 6.41 -7.13 -10.67
CA ARG A 259 5.86 -8.44 -11.01
C ARG A 259 4.34 -8.48 -11.05
N PHE A 260 3.82 -9.22 -12.02
CA PHE A 260 2.40 -9.53 -12.16
C PHE A 260 2.22 -11.03 -11.95
N ILE A 261 1.40 -11.41 -10.97
CA ILE A 261 1.26 -12.80 -10.52
C ILE A 261 -0.19 -13.22 -10.73
N PRO A 262 -0.49 -14.11 -11.69
CA PRO A 262 -1.86 -14.60 -11.90
C PRO A 262 -2.30 -15.58 -10.82
N GLU A 263 -3.56 -15.48 -10.37
CA GLU A 263 -4.16 -16.42 -9.40
C GLU A 263 -4.10 -17.87 -9.89
N SER A 264 -4.29 -18.10 -11.20
CA SER A 264 -4.23 -19.42 -11.84
C SER A 264 -2.91 -20.14 -11.63
N THR A 265 -1.82 -19.42 -11.35
CA THR A 265 -0.51 -20.01 -11.01
C THR A 265 -0.64 -20.99 -9.84
N PHE A 266 -1.36 -20.59 -8.79
CA PHE A 266 -1.50 -21.36 -7.54
C PHE A 266 -2.50 -22.52 -7.64
N VAL A 267 -3.38 -22.47 -8.63
CA VAL A 267 -4.26 -23.59 -8.98
C VAL A 267 -3.49 -24.63 -9.79
N ARG A 268 -2.71 -24.19 -10.79
CA ARG A 268 -1.94 -25.07 -11.69
C ARG A 268 -0.82 -25.82 -10.96
N ASP A 269 -0.13 -25.15 -10.04
CA ASP A 269 0.97 -25.74 -9.26
C ASP A 269 0.50 -26.51 -8.00
N LYS A 270 -0.82 -26.62 -7.82
CA LYS A 270 -1.48 -27.31 -6.70
C LYS A 270 -1.21 -26.68 -5.32
N SER A 271 -0.73 -25.45 -5.25
CA SER A 271 -0.54 -24.70 -3.99
C SER A 271 -1.85 -24.53 -3.23
N VAL A 272 -2.93 -24.22 -3.95
CA VAL A 272 -4.26 -24.09 -3.35
C VAL A 272 -4.75 -25.41 -2.76
N ASP A 273 -4.56 -26.52 -3.48
CA ASP A 273 -4.94 -27.86 -2.99
C ASP A 273 -4.17 -28.21 -1.71
N ARG A 274 -2.86 -27.88 -1.64
CA ARG A 274 -2.05 -28.04 -0.43
C ARG A 274 -2.60 -27.22 0.74
N VAL A 275 -3.00 -25.97 0.52
CA VAL A 275 -3.60 -25.11 1.56
C VAL A 275 -4.87 -25.75 2.13
N VAL A 276 -5.76 -26.24 1.26
CA VAL A 276 -7.00 -26.92 1.69
C VAL A 276 -6.69 -28.11 2.58
N GLU A 277 -5.74 -28.96 2.18
CA GLU A 277 -5.38 -30.15 2.97
C GLU A 277 -4.71 -29.81 4.31
N VAL A 278 -3.90 -28.76 4.37
CA VAL A 278 -3.31 -28.29 5.63
C VAL A 278 -4.39 -27.72 6.54
N LEU A 279 -5.31 -26.90 6.03
CA LEU A 279 -6.41 -26.32 6.81
C LEU A 279 -7.30 -27.40 7.42
N LYS A 280 -7.65 -28.46 6.66
CA LYS A 280 -8.41 -29.61 7.17
C LYS A 280 -7.72 -30.30 8.35
N LYS A 281 -6.38 -30.29 8.40
CA LYS A 281 -5.57 -30.95 9.44
C LYS A 281 -5.33 -30.08 10.67
N THR A 282 -5.76 -28.82 10.69
CA THR A 282 -5.57 -27.91 11.83
C THR A 282 -6.42 -28.26 13.06
N GLY A 283 -7.41 -29.16 12.91
CA GLY A 283 -8.36 -29.51 13.97
C GLY A 283 -9.49 -28.49 14.18
N TYR A 284 -9.46 -27.35 13.46
CA TYR A 284 -10.51 -26.31 13.51
C TYR A 284 -11.44 -26.33 12.28
N ALA A 285 -11.18 -27.22 11.33
CA ALA A 285 -11.96 -27.32 10.11
C ALA A 285 -13.22 -28.17 10.33
N GLU A 286 -14.36 -27.60 10.00
CA GLU A 286 -15.68 -28.24 10.02
C GLU A 286 -16.28 -28.26 8.61
N GLN A 287 -17.34 -29.05 8.42
CA GLN A 287 -18.01 -29.18 7.14
C GLN A 287 -19.51 -28.87 7.25
N GLU A 288 -20.04 -28.10 6.30
CA GLU A 288 -21.47 -27.79 6.17
C GLU A 288 -21.88 -27.96 4.70
N ASN A 289 -22.86 -28.83 4.44
CA ASN A 289 -23.36 -29.10 3.08
C ASN A 289 -22.26 -29.45 2.04
N GLY A 290 -21.23 -30.18 2.45
CA GLY A 290 -20.11 -30.55 1.60
C GLY A 290 -18.97 -29.52 1.55
N ALA A 291 -19.21 -28.27 1.96
CA ALA A 291 -18.21 -27.20 1.99
C ALA A 291 -17.45 -27.16 3.32
N TRP A 292 -16.13 -27.02 3.26
CA TRP A 292 -15.28 -26.88 4.45
C TRP A 292 -15.15 -25.42 4.90
N TYR A 293 -15.22 -25.21 6.21
CA TYR A 293 -15.04 -23.92 6.85
C TYR A 293 -14.27 -24.00 8.17
N ILE A 294 -13.80 -22.85 8.66
CA ILE A 294 -13.27 -22.68 10.01
C ILE A 294 -14.13 -21.63 10.72
N ASP A 295 -14.62 -21.92 11.94
CA ASP A 295 -15.27 -20.90 12.77
C ASP A 295 -14.20 -19.99 13.39
N LEU A 296 -14.25 -18.71 13.02
CA LEU A 296 -13.27 -17.72 13.46
C LEU A 296 -13.65 -17.01 14.76
N LYS A 297 -14.83 -17.28 15.36
CA LYS A 297 -15.22 -16.70 16.65
C LYS A 297 -14.17 -16.91 17.76
N PRO A 298 -13.58 -18.11 17.93
CA PRO A 298 -12.58 -18.34 18.97
C PRO A 298 -11.31 -17.49 18.80
N PHE A 299 -11.07 -16.97 17.59
CA PHE A 299 -9.90 -16.18 17.23
C PHE A 299 -10.17 -14.67 17.25
N GLY A 300 -11.28 -14.24 17.85
CA GLY A 300 -11.63 -12.83 18.04
C GLY A 300 -12.27 -12.17 16.82
N VAL A 301 -12.69 -12.94 15.81
CA VAL A 301 -13.50 -12.41 14.71
C VAL A 301 -14.95 -12.31 15.18
N THR A 302 -15.49 -11.09 15.18
CA THR A 302 -16.86 -10.79 15.63
C THR A 302 -17.73 -10.32 14.47
N GLY A 303 -19.05 -10.52 14.56
CA GLY A 303 -20.02 -10.06 13.55
C GLY A 303 -20.69 -11.16 12.74
N ARG A 304 -21.34 -10.76 11.63
CA ARG A 304 -21.95 -11.67 10.64
C ARG A 304 -20.82 -12.15 9.71
N ASN A 305 -20.74 -13.45 9.42
CA ASN A 305 -19.67 -14.13 8.64
C ASN A 305 -18.40 -14.51 9.41
N THR A 306 -18.59 -15.10 10.59
CA THR A 306 -17.51 -15.75 11.37
C THR A 306 -17.08 -17.10 10.80
N ARG A 307 -17.94 -17.75 10.01
CA ARG A 307 -17.58 -18.98 9.27
C ARG A 307 -16.78 -18.62 8.03
N PHE A 308 -15.52 -18.97 8.05
CA PHE A 308 -14.62 -18.82 6.91
C PHE A 308 -14.64 -20.08 6.05
N PHE A 309 -15.45 -20.07 4.98
CA PHE A 309 -15.46 -21.16 4.01
C PHE A 309 -14.23 -21.07 3.11
N PHE A 310 -13.51 -22.18 2.97
CA PHE A 310 -12.32 -22.28 2.12
C PHE A 310 -12.49 -23.27 0.95
N THR A 311 -13.62 -23.95 0.86
CA THR A 311 -14.06 -24.75 -0.29
C THR A 311 -15.55 -24.58 -0.53
N ARG A 312 -16.02 -24.87 -1.74
CA ARG A 312 -17.44 -25.03 -2.08
C ARG A 312 -17.88 -26.48 -1.96
N SER A 313 -19.19 -26.73 -2.07
CA SER A 313 -19.76 -28.09 -1.97
C SER A 313 -19.29 -29.03 -3.08
N ASP A 314 -18.92 -28.50 -4.25
CA ASP A 314 -18.33 -29.24 -5.38
C ASP A 314 -16.80 -29.41 -5.26
N GLY A 315 -16.20 -28.92 -4.17
CA GLY A 315 -14.78 -29.01 -3.90
C GLY A 315 -13.93 -27.90 -4.53
N THR A 316 -14.49 -26.99 -5.34
CA THR A 316 -13.70 -25.86 -5.86
C THR A 316 -13.39 -24.84 -4.77
N THR A 317 -12.34 -24.03 -4.98
CA THR A 317 -11.80 -23.13 -3.95
C THR A 317 -12.33 -21.71 -4.09
N LEU A 318 -12.42 -21.01 -2.95
CA LEU A 318 -12.83 -19.61 -2.89
C LEU A 318 -11.63 -18.66 -3.00
N TYR A 319 -11.88 -17.39 -3.30
CA TYR A 319 -10.84 -16.35 -3.46
C TYR A 319 -9.87 -16.32 -2.28
N ALA A 320 -10.38 -16.32 -1.05
CA ALA A 320 -9.55 -16.27 0.14
C ALA A 320 -8.62 -17.48 0.32
N THR A 321 -8.98 -18.67 -0.20
CA THR A 321 -8.08 -19.84 -0.20
C THR A 321 -6.91 -19.63 -1.14
N ARG A 322 -7.15 -18.97 -2.29
CA ARG A 322 -6.09 -18.60 -3.24
C ARG A 322 -5.20 -17.51 -2.67
N ASP A 323 -5.78 -16.56 -1.94
CA ASP A 323 -5.00 -15.56 -1.21
C ASP A 323 -4.06 -16.23 -0.21
N ILE A 324 -4.51 -17.21 0.58
CA ILE A 324 -3.64 -17.93 1.52
C ILE A 324 -2.47 -18.59 0.77
N ALA A 325 -2.72 -19.26 -0.35
CA ALA A 325 -1.67 -19.88 -1.17
C ALA A 325 -0.65 -18.85 -1.66
N TYR A 326 -1.13 -17.71 -2.16
CA TYR A 326 -0.27 -16.61 -2.59
C TYR A 326 0.55 -16.02 -1.43
N HIS A 327 -0.03 -15.86 -0.24
CA HIS A 327 0.69 -15.35 0.93
C HIS A 327 1.77 -16.30 1.43
N LEU A 328 1.52 -17.61 1.42
CA LEU A 328 2.53 -18.62 1.73
C LEU A 328 3.69 -18.56 0.72
N TRP A 329 3.37 -18.44 -0.58
CA TRP A 329 4.38 -18.26 -1.61
C TRP A 329 5.16 -16.96 -1.38
N LYS A 330 4.51 -15.82 -1.11
CA LYS A 330 5.18 -14.55 -0.80
C LYS A 330 6.13 -14.69 0.40
N ALA A 331 5.71 -15.37 1.46
CA ALA A 331 6.50 -15.58 2.67
C ALA A 331 7.77 -16.41 2.43
N GLN A 332 7.78 -17.29 1.42
CA GLN A 332 8.99 -18.03 1.01
C GLN A 332 10.00 -17.16 0.25
N HIS A 333 9.58 -15.99 -0.26
CA HIS A 333 10.39 -15.14 -1.14
C HIS A 333 10.66 -13.74 -0.54
N ALA A 334 10.20 -13.47 0.68
CA ALA A 334 10.37 -12.17 1.33
C ALA A 334 10.22 -12.26 2.85
N ASP A 335 10.99 -11.44 3.57
CA ASP A 335 10.99 -11.33 5.03
C ASP A 335 9.83 -10.47 5.55
N LYS A 336 9.33 -9.54 4.72
CA LYS A 336 8.20 -8.67 5.07
C LYS A 336 7.20 -8.61 3.94
N LEU A 337 5.92 -8.74 4.30
CA LEU A 337 4.80 -8.67 3.38
C LEU A 337 3.92 -7.48 3.74
N ILE A 338 3.70 -6.58 2.78
CA ILE A 338 2.81 -5.42 2.90
C ILE A 338 1.72 -5.54 1.82
N ASN A 339 0.46 -5.46 2.22
CA ASN A 339 -0.66 -5.40 1.27
C ASN A 339 -1.36 -4.05 1.39
N VAL A 340 -1.69 -3.43 0.26
CA VAL A 340 -2.51 -2.21 0.22
C VAL A 340 -3.91 -2.57 -0.26
N LEU A 341 -4.88 -2.55 0.65
CA LEU A 341 -6.24 -3.03 0.41
C LEU A 341 -7.28 -1.95 0.70
N GLY A 342 -8.41 -2.00 -0.01
CA GLY A 342 -9.58 -1.19 0.32
C GLY A 342 -10.14 -1.60 1.69
N GLU A 343 -10.79 -0.66 2.38
CA GLU A 343 -11.40 -0.92 3.69
C GLU A 343 -12.53 -1.96 3.68
N ASP A 344 -13.12 -2.23 2.52
CA ASP A 344 -14.09 -3.28 2.28
C ASP A 344 -13.49 -4.68 2.47
N HIS A 345 -12.17 -4.83 2.37
CA HIS A 345 -11.46 -6.09 2.57
C HIS A 345 -10.99 -6.34 4.01
N LYS A 346 -11.44 -5.54 4.99
CA LYS A 346 -11.01 -5.70 6.39
C LYS A 346 -11.36 -7.07 6.98
N LEU A 347 -12.53 -7.60 6.65
CA LEU A 347 -12.97 -8.90 7.14
C LEU A 347 -12.17 -10.03 6.48
N GLU A 348 -12.07 -10.01 5.16
CA GLU A 348 -11.34 -11.00 4.35
C GLU A 348 -9.86 -11.03 4.75
N ALA A 349 -9.23 -9.87 4.93
CA ALA A 349 -7.86 -9.78 5.43
C ALA A 349 -7.72 -10.45 6.81
N LYS A 350 -8.69 -10.28 7.71
CA LYS A 350 -8.68 -10.93 9.02
C LYS A 350 -8.88 -12.44 8.93
N GLN A 351 -9.73 -12.90 8.01
CA GLN A 351 -9.95 -14.32 7.74
C GLN A 351 -8.65 -14.97 7.24
N VAL A 352 -8.01 -14.37 6.23
CA VAL A 352 -6.73 -14.83 5.66
C VAL A 352 -5.62 -14.78 6.71
N GLU A 353 -5.50 -13.70 7.49
CA GLU A 353 -4.53 -13.58 8.59
C GLU A 353 -4.67 -14.72 9.61
N THR A 354 -5.92 -15.04 9.99
CA THR A 354 -6.20 -16.09 10.96
C THR A 354 -5.88 -17.46 10.39
N ALA A 355 -6.26 -17.73 9.15
CA ALA A 355 -5.94 -18.97 8.46
C ALA A 355 -4.42 -19.17 8.32
N LEU A 356 -3.67 -18.12 7.97
CA LEU A 356 -2.20 -18.15 7.90
C LEU A 356 -1.56 -18.49 9.26
N LYS A 357 -2.09 -17.95 10.36
CA LYS A 357 -1.61 -18.29 11.72
C LYS A 357 -1.91 -19.75 12.08
N LEU A 358 -3.10 -20.25 11.74
CA LEU A 358 -3.50 -21.64 12.02
C LEU A 358 -2.62 -22.67 11.31
N ILE A 359 -2.18 -22.36 10.09
CA ILE A 359 -1.27 -23.23 9.33
C ILE A 359 0.21 -23.01 9.68
N GLY A 360 0.51 -22.10 10.61
CA GLY A 360 1.88 -21.85 11.09
C GLY A 360 2.75 -21.04 10.15
N ALA A 361 2.20 -20.13 9.34
CA ALA A 361 2.99 -19.27 8.46
C ALA A 361 3.94 -18.37 9.27
N GLU A 362 5.23 -18.37 8.89
CA GLU A 362 6.28 -17.60 9.58
C GLU A 362 6.10 -16.08 9.44
N THR A 363 5.64 -15.65 8.26
CA THR A 363 5.45 -14.22 7.93
C THR A 363 3.99 -13.95 7.61
N ILE A 364 3.40 -13.01 8.35
CA ILE A 364 2.02 -12.56 8.16
C ILE A 364 2.02 -11.17 7.49
N PRO A 365 1.18 -10.93 6.48
CA PRO A 365 1.09 -9.63 5.83
C PRO A 365 0.62 -8.52 6.77
N LYS A 366 1.30 -7.37 6.72
CA LYS A 366 0.78 -6.13 7.28
C LYS A 366 -0.11 -5.46 6.24
N VAL A 367 -1.35 -5.19 6.61
CA VAL A 367 -2.31 -4.59 5.69
C VAL A 367 -2.42 -3.09 5.96
N VAL A 368 -2.25 -2.30 4.91
CA VAL A 368 -2.54 -0.86 4.90
C VAL A 368 -3.91 -0.69 4.24
N PHE A 369 -4.91 -0.35 5.05
CA PHE A 369 -6.26 -0.10 4.55
C PHE A 369 -6.40 1.33 4.06
N TYR A 370 -7.16 1.51 2.99
CA TYR A 370 -7.57 2.84 2.53
C TYR A 370 -9.07 2.94 2.29
N ALA A 371 -9.62 4.12 2.53
CA ALA A 371 -10.99 4.48 2.22
C ALA A 371 -11.12 4.91 0.74
N PHE A 372 -12.26 4.62 0.12
CA PHE A 372 -12.42 4.81 -1.32
C PHE A 372 -12.58 6.28 -1.73
N VAL A 373 -12.37 6.53 -3.02
CA VAL A 373 -12.76 7.79 -3.66
C VAL A 373 -14.19 7.64 -4.19
N THR A 374 -15.11 8.51 -3.75
CA THR A 374 -16.52 8.51 -4.16
C THR A 374 -16.83 9.66 -5.11
N LEU A 375 -17.88 9.53 -5.92
CA LEU A 375 -18.44 10.68 -6.66
C LEU A 375 -19.46 11.41 -5.78
N PRO A 376 -19.74 12.70 -6.08
CA PRO A 376 -20.87 13.41 -5.48
C PRO A 376 -22.20 12.66 -5.61
N ASP A 377 -22.42 11.99 -6.76
CA ASP A 377 -23.66 11.26 -7.07
C ASP A 377 -23.64 9.78 -6.61
N GLY A 378 -22.60 9.33 -5.88
CA GLY A 378 -22.51 7.99 -5.31
C GLY A 378 -21.29 7.16 -5.76
N LYS A 379 -21.41 5.83 -5.75
CA LYS A 379 -20.30 4.90 -6.06
C LYS A 379 -20.12 4.68 -7.56
N MET A 380 -18.87 4.61 -8.01
CA MET A 380 -18.51 4.29 -9.40
C MET A 380 -18.75 2.80 -9.75
N SER A 381 -19.08 2.51 -11.01
CA SER A 381 -19.26 1.13 -11.49
C SER A 381 -18.89 0.95 -12.97
N THR A 382 -17.84 0.16 -13.23
CA THR A 382 -17.40 -0.21 -14.59
C THR A 382 -18.47 -1.01 -15.34
N ARG A 383 -19.20 -1.88 -14.63
CA ARG A 383 -20.29 -2.72 -15.17
C ARG A 383 -21.44 -1.89 -15.76
N ARG A 384 -21.76 -0.76 -15.13
CA ARG A 384 -22.87 0.12 -15.50
C ARG A 384 -22.43 1.36 -16.31
N GLY A 385 -21.16 1.43 -16.70
CA GLY A 385 -20.60 2.55 -17.48
C GLY A 385 -20.55 3.91 -16.76
N ARG A 386 -20.85 3.97 -15.45
CA ARG A 386 -20.79 5.20 -14.64
C ARG A 386 -19.41 5.30 -13.99
N VAL A 387 -18.42 5.75 -14.75
CA VAL A 387 -17.03 5.85 -14.31
C VAL A 387 -16.39 7.11 -14.86
N VAL A 388 -15.53 7.72 -14.04
CA VAL A 388 -14.50 8.64 -14.53
C VAL A 388 -13.22 7.83 -14.59
N TYR A 389 -12.64 7.67 -15.78
CA TYR A 389 -11.42 6.88 -15.91
C TYR A 389 -10.23 7.65 -15.33
N LEU A 390 -9.25 6.90 -14.85
CA LEU A 390 -8.02 7.46 -14.34
C LEU A 390 -7.25 8.23 -15.42
N ASP A 391 -7.31 7.75 -16.66
CA ASP A 391 -6.70 8.45 -17.79
C ASP A 391 -7.36 9.82 -18.06
N ASP A 392 -8.68 9.94 -17.87
CA ASP A 392 -9.38 11.23 -18.00
C ASP A 392 -8.96 12.21 -16.91
N LEU A 393 -8.77 11.70 -15.68
CA LEU A 393 -8.26 12.51 -14.57
C LEU A 393 -6.85 13.04 -14.85
N VAL A 394 -5.96 12.20 -15.37
CA VAL A 394 -4.60 12.62 -15.73
C VAL A 394 -4.65 13.66 -16.83
N ASP A 395 -5.41 13.44 -17.90
CA ASP A 395 -5.47 14.39 -19.02
C ASP A 395 -6.02 15.75 -18.61
N GLU A 396 -7.07 15.78 -17.79
CA GLU A 396 -7.65 17.03 -17.29
C GLU A 396 -6.65 17.77 -16.38
N ALA A 397 -5.99 17.06 -15.46
CA ALA A 397 -4.99 17.65 -14.58
C ALA A 397 -3.80 18.24 -15.36
N VAL A 398 -3.33 17.52 -16.38
CA VAL A 398 -2.24 17.97 -17.25
C VAL A 398 -2.70 19.15 -18.11
N THR A 399 -3.92 19.15 -18.62
CA THR A 399 -4.48 20.26 -19.41
C THR A 399 -4.58 21.54 -18.57
N LYS A 400 -5.09 21.44 -17.34
CA LYS A 400 -5.12 22.57 -16.40
C LYS A 400 -3.71 23.06 -16.06
N ALA A 401 -2.78 22.15 -15.76
CA ALA A 401 -1.39 22.48 -15.50
C ALA A 401 -0.73 23.18 -16.69
N TYR A 402 -0.99 22.72 -17.92
CA TYR A 402 -0.51 23.35 -19.15
C TYR A 402 -0.98 24.80 -19.27
N GLY A 403 -2.28 25.05 -19.02
CA GLY A 403 -2.84 26.40 -19.02
C GLY A 403 -2.13 27.32 -18.03
N GLU A 404 -1.89 26.85 -16.81
CA GLU A 404 -1.18 27.62 -15.78
C GLU A 404 0.30 27.88 -16.12
N VAL A 405 1.01 26.88 -16.65
CA VAL A 405 2.42 27.04 -17.06
C VAL A 405 2.53 28.02 -18.22
N LYS A 406 1.67 27.88 -19.24
CA LYS A 406 1.65 28.77 -20.41
C LYS A 406 1.31 30.21 -20.03
N LYS A 407 0.34 30.40 -19.13
CA LYS A 407 -0.02 31.74 -18.62
C LYS A 407 1.14 32.42 -17.90
N ARG A 408 1.94 31.69 -17.13
CA ARG A 408 3.00 32.26 -16.28
C ARG A 408 4.36 32.35 -16.97
N ARG A 409 4.65 31.45 -17.91
CA ARG A 409 5.99 31.25 -18.49
C ARG A 409 5.97 30.98 -20.01
N GLY A 410 4.86 31.27 -20.68
CA GLY A 410 4.68 30.99 -22.11
C GLY A 410 5.71 31.68 -23.01
N ASP A 411 6.14 32.88 -22.62
CA ASP A 411 7.12 33.67 -23.39
C ASP A 411 8.58 33.21 -23.15
N GLU A 412 8.83 32.49 -22.05
CA GLU A 412 10.18 32.04 -21.66
C GLU A 412 10.51 30.62 -22.15
N LEU A 413 9.49 29.81 -22.43
CA LEU A 413 9.62 28.38 -22.60
C LEU A 413 9.10 27.91 -23.95
N THR A 414 9.83 27.00 -24.58
CA THR A 414 9.36 26.28 -25.77
C THR A 414 8.13 25.43 -25.44
N GLU A 415 7.23 25.27 -26.41
CA GLU A 415 6.01 24.46 -26.29
C GLU A 415 6.27 23.05 -25.72
N GLU A 416 7.35 22.38 -26.14
CA GLU A 416 7.74 21.05 -25.63
C GLU A 416 8.06 21.06 -24.13
N LYS A 417 8.79 22.09 -23.66
CA LYS A 417 9.10 22.27 -22.22
C LYS A 417 7.84 22.57 -21.42
N ILE A 418 6.93 23.38 -21.95
CA ILE A 418 5.65 23.68 -21.29
C ILE A 418 4.87 22.39 -21.10
N LYS A 419 4.71 21.57 -22.15
CA LYS A 419 4.04 20.27 -22.07
C LYS A 419 4.68 19.33 -21.06
N ARG A 420 6.02 19.25 -21.05
CA ARG A 420 6.74 18.40 -20.08
C ARG A 420 6.55 18.86 -18.63
N ILE A 421 6.59 20.16 -18.38
CA ILE A 421 6.34 20.71 -17.03
C ILE A 421 4.89 20.46 -16.63
N ALA A 422 3.94 20.64 -17.54
CA ALA A 422 2.53 20.38 -17.30
C ALA A 422 2.27 18.91 -16.91
N GLU A 423 2.92 17.95 -17.56
CA GLU A 423 2.84 16.53 -17.20
C GLU A 423 3.30 16.31 -15.75
N PHE A 424 4.48 16.83 -15.39
CA PHE A 424 5.01 16.68 -14.02
C PHE A 424 4.14 17.37 -12.97
N VAL A 425 3.65 18.57 -13.25
CA VAL A 425 2.80 19.33 -12.32
C VAL A 425 1.43 18.65 -12.17
N GLY A 426 0.80 18.24 -13.27
CA GLY A 426 -0.50 17.57 -13.24
C GLY A 426 -0.46 16.23 -12.52
N VAL A 427 0.50 15.36 -12.86
CA VAL A 427 0.71 14.07 -12.18
C VAL A 427 1.10 14.27 -10.72
N GLY A 428 1.99 15.22 -10.44
CA GLY A 428 2.40 15.58 -9.08
C GLY A 428 1.21 16.05 -8.22
N ALA A 429 0.32 16.87 -8.78
CA ALA A 429 -0.88 17.34 -8.12
C ALA A 429 -1.83 16.20 -7.76
N ILE A 430 -2.07 15.26 -8.69
CA ILE A 430 -2.90 14.07 -8.44
C ILE A 430 -2.32 13.25 -7.29
N ARG A 431 -1.03 12.90 -7.38
CA ARG A 431 -0.36 12.08 -6.36
C ARG A 431 -0.37 12.76 -5.00
N TYR A 432 -0.02 14.04 -4.94
CA TYR A 432 0.00 14.81 -3.70
C TYR A 432 -1.39 14.92 -3.07
N ASN A 433 -2.43 15.16 -3.88
CA ASN A 433 -3.80 15.27 -3.39
C ASN A 433 -4.28 13.97 -2.72
N ILE A 434 -3.86 12.81 -3.25
CA ILE A 434 -4.15 11.51 -2.67
C ILE A 434 -3.33 11.25 -1.40
N ILE A 435 -2.02 11.55 -1.40
CA ILE A 435 -1.11 11.21 -0.30
C ILE A 435 -1.27 12.14 0.92
N LYS A 436 -1.66 13.41 0.72
CA LYS A 436 -1.84 14.37 1.82
C LYS A 436 -2.99 14.00 2.77
N ILE A 437 -3.89 13.12 2.34
CA ILE A 437 -5.07 12.68 3.09
C ILE A 437 -4.77 11.31 3.72
N GLN A 438 -4.93 11.21 5.04
CA GLN A 438 -4.78 9.96 5.79
C GLN A 438 -5.53 8.81 5.11
N PRO A 439 -4.91 7.63 4.91
CA PRO A 439 -5.49 6.50 4.17
C PRO A 439 -6.93 6.15 4.57
N GLU A 440 -7.27 6.28 5.86
CA GLU A 440 -8.55 5.90 6.45
C GLU A 440 -9.67 6.93 6.21
N LYS A 441 -9.35 8.13 5.73
CA LYS A 441 -10.34 9.18 5.47
C LYS A 441 -10.87 9.11 4.04
N ASP A 442 -12.20 9.17 3.89
CA ASP A 442 -12.86 9.24 2.59
C ASP A 442 -12.41 10.46 1.77
N ILE A 443 -12.40 10.29 0.45
CA ILE A 443 -12.16 11.37 -0.51
C ILE A 443 -13.39 11.48 -1.41
N VAL A 444 -14.04 12.64 -1.38
CA VAL A 444 -15.09 12.96 -2.37
C VAL A 444 -14.42 13.59 -3.57
N PHE A 445 -14.53 12.93 -4.73
CA PHE A 445 -13.95 13.40 -5.98
C PHE A 445 -14.60 14.71 -6.43
N LYS A 446 -13.76 15.69 -6.72
CA LYS A 446 -14.12 16.94 -7.39
C LYS A 446 -13.01 17.28 -8.40
N TRP A 447 -13.42 17.95 -9.48
CA TRP A 447 -12.48 18.39 -10.51
C TRP A 447 -11.71 19.65 -10.11
N GLU A 448 -12.29 20.47 -9.23
CA GLU A 448 -11.58 21.58 -8.56
C GLU A 448 -10.62 21.06 -7.50
#